data_AF-A0A819MI73-F1
#
_entry.id   AF-A0A819MI73-F1
#
_cell.length_a   1.000
_cell.length_b   1.000
_cell.length_c   1.000
_cell.angle_alpha   90.00
_cell.angle_beta   90.00
_cell.angle_gamma   90.00
#
_symmetry.space_group_name_H-M   'P 1'
#
loop_
_entity.id
_entity.type
_entity.pdbx_description
1 polymer ?
#
loop_
_entity_poly.entity_id
_entity_poly.type
_entity_poly.pdbx_seq_one_letter_code
_entity_poly.pdbx_strand_id
1 'polypeptide(L)' 'CYFSFIGSRAPSSDIQTYVSEIEQAPSGMLSRGSFLVKSKLRDDDKNVYAEWEWNLVIAKDWQ' A
#
# COMPACT_ATOMS: atom_id res chain seq x y z
N CYS A 1 -5.53 -9.95 -1.54
CA CYS A 1 -5.84 -8.52 -1.37
C CYS A 1 -5.67 -8.16 0.09
N TYR A 2 -4.56 -7.53 0.44
CA TYR A 2 -4.35 -7.00 1.78
C TYR A 2 -5.10 -5.67 1.90
N PHE A 3 -5.84 -5.49 2.99
CA PHE A 3 -6.45 -4.22 3.35
C PHE A 3 -5.94 -3.88 4.75
N SER A 4 -5.38 -2.68 4.92
CA SER A 4 -4.88 -2.22 6.21
C SER A 4 -5.86 -1.19 6.77
N PHE A 5 -6.34 -1.41 7.99
CA PHE A 5 -7.23 -0.47 8.66
C PHE A 5 -6.38 0.60 9.36
N ILE A 6 -6.54 1.86 8.94
CA ILE A 6 -5.78 3.01 9.48
C ILE A 6 -6.40 3.62 10.75
N GLY A 7 -7.61 3.18 11.11
CA GLY A 7 -8.40 3.75 12.20
C GLY A 7 -9.17 5.02 11.83
N SER A 8 -10.08 5.44 12.71
CA SER A 8 -10.76 6.73 12.63
C SER A 8 -9.84 7.83 13.17
N ARG A 9 -9.76 8.96 12.47
CA ARG A 9 -8.90 10.09 12.83
C ARG A 9 -9.74 11.37 12.89
N ALA A 10 -9.52 12.18 13.93
CA ALA A 10 -10.16 13.48 14.03
C ALA A 10 -9.51 14.49 13.06
N PRO A 11 -10.23 15.53 12.65
CA PRO A 11 -9.64 16.65 11.92
C PRO A 11 -8.49 17.28 12.72
N SER A 12 -7.37 17.53 12.05
CA SER A 12 -6.21 18.21 12.63
C SER A 12 -5.59 19.13 11.57
N SER A 13 -5.03 20.26 12.01
CA SER A 13 -4.21 21.12 11.16
C SER A 13 -2.84 20.53 10.87
N ASP A 14 -2.37 19.62 11.73
CA ASP A 14 -1.09 18.94 11.57
C ASP A 14 -1.20 17.72 10.66
N ILE A 15 -0.10 17.40 9.96
CA ILE A 15 -0.02 16.23 9.09
C ILE A 15 -0.11 14.95 9.94
N GLN A 16 -1.00 14.05 9.52
CA GLN A 16 -1.20 12.76 10.17
C GLN A 16 -0.46 11.66 9.44
N THR A 17 0.42 10.94 10.14
CA THR A 17 1.19 9.82 9.58
C THR A 17 0.60 8.48 9.98
N TYR A 18 0.66 7.52 9.07
CA TYR A 18 0.36 6.11 9.29
C TYR A 18 1.54 5.28 8.79
N VAL A 19 1.96 4.29 9.58
CA VAL A 19 2.99 3.33 9.21
C VAL A 19 2.33 1.96 9.21
N SER A 20 2.35 1.28 8.06
CA SER A 20 1.84 -0.08 7.95
C SER A 20 2.76 -1.06 8.67
N GLU A 21 2.22 -2.24 8.98
CA GLU A 21 3.03 -3.35 9.47
C GLU A 21 4.09 -3.76 8.43
N ILE A 22 5.17 -4.38 8.92
CA ILE A 22 6.25 -4.85 8.06
C ILE A 22 5.77 -6.10 7.33
N GLU A 23 5.67 -6.02 6.00
CA GLU A 23 5.38 -7.16 5.14
C GLU A 23 6.67 -7.65 4.46
N GLN A 24 6.80 -8.97 4.30
CA GLN A 24 7.89 -9.57 3.54
C GLN A 24 7.51 -9.72 2.06
N ALA A 25 8.38 -9.26 1.18
CA ALA A 25 8.18 -9.45 -0.26
C ALA A 25 8.20 -10.96 -0.62
N PRO A 26 7.36 -11.41 -1.58
CA PRO A 26 7.35 -12.79 -2.00
C PRO A 26 8.69 -13.15 -2.65
N SER A 27 9.20 -14.33 -2.33
CA SER A 27 10.49 -14.83 -2.82
C SER A 27 10.32 -16.00 -3.79
N GLY A 28 11.42 -16.43 -4.41
CA GLY A 28 11.43 -17.51 -5.39
C GLY A 28 11.34 -17.05 -6.84
N MET A 29 11.68 -17.94 -7.77
CA MET A 29 11.81 -17.61 -9.20
C MET A 29 10.49 -17.18 -9.84
N LEU A 30 9.38 -17.77 -9.41
CA LEU A 30 8.03 -17.49 -9.94
C LEU A 30 7.46 -16.15 -9.47
N SER A 31 7.96 -15.63 -8.35
CA SER A 31 7.48 -14.39 -7.74
C SER A 31 8.21 -13.14 -8.27
N ARG A 32 9.26 -13.33 -9.08
CA ARG A 32 10.03 -12.24 -9.68
C ARG A 32 9.30 -11.70 -10.91
N GLY A 33 9.31 -10.39 -11.08
CA GLY A 33 8.62 -9.73 -12.18
C GLY A 33 8.28 -8.28 -11.88
N SER A 34 7.55 -7.65 -12.80
CA SER A 34 6.99 -6.30 -12.62
C SER A 34 5.51 -6.41 -12.31
N PHE A 35 5.08 -5.71 -11.25
CA PHE A 35 3.72 -5.71 -10.75
C PHE A 35 3.18 -4.29 -10.78
N LEU A 36 2.02 -4.11 -11.42
CA LEU A 36 1.25 -2.88 -11.29
C LEU A 36 0.43 -2.96 -10.00
N VAL A 37 0.82 -2.17 -9.01
CA VAL A 37 0.12 -2.09 -7.72
C VAL A 37 -0.92 -0.98 -7.80
N LYS A 38 -2.15 -1.31 -7.42
CA LYS A 38 -3.25 -0.36 -7.32
C LYS A 38 -3.57 -0.13 -5.86
N SER A 39 -3.53 1.12 -5.43
CA SER A 39 -3.73 1.52 -4.05
C SER A 39 -4.92 2.46 -3.95
N LYS A 40 -5.74 2.28 -2.92
CA LYS A 40 -6.99 3.01 -2.73
C LYS A 40 -7.21 3.30 -1.25
N LEU A 41 -7.39 4.59 -0.92
CA LEU A 41 -7.76 5.04 0.41
C LEU A 41 -9.26 5.30 0.46
N ARG A 42 -9.98 4.55 1.29
CA ARG A 42 -11.42 4.72 1.52
C ARG A 42 -11.79 4.59 3.00
N ASP A 43 -12.94 5.14 3.37
CA ASP A 43 -13.59 4.90 4.66
C ASP A 43 -14.68 3.79 4.58
N ASP A 44 -15.35 3.55 5.70
CA ASP A 44 -16.48 2.63 5.85
C ASP A 44 -17.76 3.12 5.14
N ASP A 45 -17.91 4.43 4.96
CA ASP A 45 -18.96 5.08 4.14
C ASP A 45 -18.70 4.95 2.62
N LYS A 46 -17.58 4.36 2.22
CA LYS A 46 -17.15 4.13 0.82
C LYS A 46 -16.69 5.39 0.08
N ASN A 47 -16.41 6.49 0.78
CA ASN A 47 -15.79 7.65 0.17
C ASN A 47 -14.36 7.34 -0.24
N VAL A 48 -13.98 7.71 -1.46
CA VAL A 48 -12.62 7.50 -1.98
C VAL A 48 -11.86 8.81 -1.87
N TYR A 49 -10.84 8.83 -1.01
CA TYR A 49 -10.03 10.02 -0.77
C TYR A 49 -8.83 10.11 -1.72
N ALA A 50 -8.26 8.95 -2.07
CA ALA A 50 -7.15 8.85 -2.99
C ALA A 50 -7.15 7.48 -3.67
N GLU A 51 -6.74 7.45 -4.94
CA GLU A 51 -6.54 6.24 -5.72
C GLU A 51 -5.33 6.47 -6.63
N TRP A 52 -4.37 5.55 -6.60
CA TRP A 52 -3.13 5.68 -7.36
C TRP A 52 -2.59 4.32 -7.78
N GLU A 53 -1.75 4.34 -8.81
CA GLU A 53 -1.08 3.17 -9.34
C GLU A 53 0.43 3.38 -9.32
N TRP A 54 1.18 2.32 -9.05
CA TRP A 54 2.64 2.36 -9.03
C TRP A 54 3.22 1.01 -9.45
N ASN A 55 4.45 1.02 -9.96
CA ASN A 55 5.12 -0.19 -10.42
C ASN A 55 6.06 -0.71 -9.32
N LEU A 56 5.92 -1.98 -8.98
CA LEU A 56 6.82 -2.71 -8.10
C LEU A 56 7.55 -3.78 -8.93
N VAL A 57 8.87 -3.73 -8.97
CA VAL A 57 9.68 -4.80 -9.57
C VAL A 57 10.18 -5.68 -8.45
N ILE A 58 10.11 -7.00 -8.54
CA ILE A 58 10.75 -7.96 -7.62
C ILE A 58 11.89 -8.64 -8.36
N ALA A 59 13.12 -8.36 -7.93
CA ALA A 59 14.34 -8.90 -8.51
C ALA A 59 15.13 -9.75 -7.51
N LYS A 60 16.05 -10.58 -8.01
CA LYS A 60 16.99 -11.34 -7.15
C LYS A 60 18.02 -10.42 -6.52
N ASP A 61 18.57 -9.54 -7.33
CA ASP A 61 19.62 -8.60 -7.01
C ASP A 61 19.09 -7.21 -7.36
N TRP A 62 19.26 -6.28 -6.45
CA TRP A 62 18.91 -4.88 -6.65
C TRP A 62 20.21 -4.13 -6.89
N GLN A 63 20.33 -3.42 -8.01
CA GLN A 63 21.47 -2.53 -8.26
C GLN A 63 21.41 -1.30 -7.35
#